data_AF-A0A9P6GSU3-F1
#
_entry.id   AF-A0A9P6GSU3-F1
#
_cell.length_a   1.000
_cell.length_b   1.000
_cell.length_c   1.000
_cell.angle_alpha   90.00
_cell.angle_beta   90.00
_cell.angle_gamma   90.00
#
_symmetry.space_group_name_H-M   'P 1'
#
loop_
_entity.id
_entity.type
_entity.pdbx_description
1 polymer ?
#
loop_
_entity_poly.entity_id
_entity_poly.type
_entity_poly.pdbx_seq_one_letter_code
_entity_poly.pdbx_strand_id
1 'polypeptide(L)'
;MKRGDEGLEMYDKALSLFAQELNTPGKAKPFEVLNCCRILALYDQLNDISAEASNWKGHVQGLLTLIHQHPPKAFSHTGAHEIFLECRHNGVTSALANRQATYFSKPEWIIRPWKSRHKNVVDTASDILVKISGDLEEWDPISTRTSTEEVLRKVKVFRHQCARNDHELRRSERELEKVRAQNKSHDAATNYFQELNAVTSLHDVHGSAKRRSCFGEAATHEEIGVTWATGKWYGPAPRCESDDQNLFLSVGGVDGKRNKRVGAQR
;
A
#
# COMPACT_ATOMS: atom_id res chain seq x y z
N MET A 1 -33.28 -6.82 -20.69
CA MET A 1 -32.05 -6.98 -19.89
C MET A 1 -31.95 -5.80 -18.95
N LYS A 2 -31.71 -6.00 -17.64
CA LYS A 2 -31.48 -4.88 -16.73
C LYS A 2 -30.00 -4.49 -16.85
N ARG A 3 -29.72 -3.19 -16.95
CA ARG A 3 -28.38 -2.61 -17.20
C ARG A 3 -27.26 -3.14 -16.27
N GLY A 4 -27.59 -3.66 -15.09
CA GLY A 4 -26.62 -4.26 -14.16
C GLY A 4 -26.08 -5.64 -14.58
N ASP A 5 -26.87 -6.44 -15.29
CA ASP A 5 -26.47 -7.82 -15.66
C ASP A 5 -25.39 -7.80 -16.75
N GLU A 6 -25.48 -6.84 -17.68
CA GLU A 6 -24.49 -6.62 -18.74
C GLU A 6 -23.13 -6.16 -18.19
N GLY A 7 -23.13 -5.34 -17.13
CA GLY A 7 -21.90 -4.85 -16.50
C GLY A 7 -21.10 -5.97 -15.85
N LEU A 8 -21.78 -6.89 -15.16
CA LEU A 8 -21.15 -8.02 -14.49
C LEU A 8 -20.57 -9.01 -15.50
N GLU A 9 -21.29 -9.30 -16.60
CA GLU A 9 -20.79 -10.18 -17.66
C GLU A 9 -19.53 -9.61 -18.33
N MET A 10 -19.50 -8.30 -18.59
CA MET A 10 -18.31 -7.64 -19.14
C MET A 10 -17.14 -7.64 -18.16
N TYR A 11 -17.42 -7.44 -16.87
CA TYR A 11 -16.40 -7.52 -15.82
C TYR A 11 -15.76 -8.91 -15.74
N ASP A 12 -16.56 -9.97 -15.66
CA ASP A 12 -16.07 -11.36 -15.58
C ASP A 12 -15.24 -11.73 -16.82
N LYS A 13 -15.70 -11.29 -18.00
CA LYS A 13 -14.96 -11.47 -19.25
C LYS A 13 -13.62 -10.72 -19.24
N ALA A 14 -13.61 -9.46 -18.81
CA ALA A 14 -12.40 -8.65 -18.72
C ALA A 14 -11.39 -9.28 -17.75
N LEU A 15 -11.85 -9.75 -16.58
CA LEU A 15 -11.03 -10.42 -15.58
C LEU A 15 -10.40 -11.72 -16.14
N SER A 16 -11.18 -12.51 -16.88
CA SER A 16 -10.70 -13.75 -17.51
C SER A 16 -9.62 -13.49 -18.56
N LEU A 17 -9.83 -12.49 -19.44
CA LEU A 17 -8.85 -12.08 -20.44
C LEU A 17 -7.59 -11.51 -19.80
N PHE A 18 -7.75 -10.71 -18.73
CA PHE A 18 -6.63 -10.14 -17.98
C PHE A 18 -5.76 -11.23 -17.34
N ALA A 19 -6.39 -12.23 -16.71
CA ALA A 19 -5.67 -13.37 -16.14
C ALA A 19 -4.92 -14.17 -17.23
N GLN A 20 -5.51 -14.36 -18.40
CA GLN A 20 -4.84 -15.02 -19.53
C GLN A 20 -3.61 -14.23 -20.01
N GLU A 21 -3.71 -12.90 -20.08
CA GLU A 21 -2.63 -12.02 -20.52
C GLU A 21 -1.47 -12.03 -19.52
N LEU A 22 -1.75 -11.98 -18.22
CA LEU A 22 -0.74 -12.09 -17.16
C LEU A 22 0.00 -13.42 -17.17
N ASN A 23 -0.68 -14.51 -17.55
CA ASN A 23 -0.10 -15.84 -17.65
C ASN A 23 0.64 -16.09 -18.97
N THR A 24 0.64 -15.14 -19.92
CA THR A 24 1.34 -15.29 -21.20
C THR A 24 2.62 -14.44 -21.23
N PRO A 25 3.81 -15.05 -21.10
CA PRO A 25 5.07 -14.30 -21.09
C PRO A 25 5.26 -13.42 -22.32
N GLY A 26 5.63 -12.16 -22.11
CA GLY A 26 6.03 -11.24 -23.18
C GLY A 26 4.92 -10.61 -24.02
N LYS A 27 3.64 -10.97 -23.80
CA LYS A 27 2.51 -10.29 -24.47
C LYS A 27 2.08 -9.01 -23.76
N ALA A 28 2.05 -9.06 -22.44
CA ALA A 28 1.42 -8.02 -21.64
C ALA A 28 2.24 -6.72 -21.66
N LYS A 29 1.66 -5.63 -22.17
CA LYS A 29 2.28 -4.30 -22.05
C LYS A 29 2.08 -3.77 -20.62
N PRO A 30 3.15 -3.37 -19.91
CA PRO A 30 3.04 -3.13 -18.46
C PRO A 30 2.02 -2.04 -18.06
N PHE A 31 1.92 -0.96 -18.83
CA PHE A 31 0.94 0.10 -18.54
C PHE A 31 -0.49 -0.25 -18.96
N GLU A 32 -0.68 -1.13 -19.95
CA GLU A 32 -2.01 -1.65 -20.30
C GLU A 32 -2.51 -2.57 -19.19
N VAL A 33 -1.62 -3.38 -18.62
CA VAL A 33 -1.90 -4.23 -17.47
C VAL A 33 -2.32 -3.40 -16.25
N LEU A 34 -1.57 -2.33 -15.94
CA LEU A 34 -1.91 -1.40 -14.87
C LEU A 34 -3.29 -0.74 -15.09
N ASN A 35 -3.58 -0.30 -16.31
CA ASN A 35 -4.88 0.31 -16.62
C ASN A 35 -6.04 -0.68 -16.51
N CYS A 36 -5.87 -1.92 -16.95
CA CYS A 36 -6.90 -2.94 -16.81
C CYS A 36 -7.17 -3.22 -15.32
N CYS A 37 -6.12 -3.39 -14.51
CA CYS A 37 -6.25 -3.59 -13.06
C CYS A 37 -6.95 -2.40 -12.37
N ARG A 38 -6.65 -1.16 -12.76
CA ARG A 38 -7.36 0.05 -12.27
C ARG A 38 -8.85 0.02 -12.57
N ILE A 39 -9.23 -0.30 -13.80
CA ILE A 39 -10.64 -0.35 -14.22
C ILE A 39 -11.40 -1.44 -13.45
N LEU A 40 -10.79 -2.61 -13.24
CA LEU A 40 -11.38 -3.70 -12.46
C LEU A 40 -11.55 -3.29 -10.98
N ALA A 41 -10.54 -2.65 -10.39
CA ALA A 41 -10.62 -2.14 -9.02
C ALA A 41 -11.73 -1.08 -8.85
N LEU A 42 -11.89 -0.18 -9.84
CA LEU A 42 -12.93 0.82 -9.86
C LEU A 42 -14.32 0.19 -10.00
N TYR A 43 -14.47 -0.82 -10.85
CA TYR A 43 -15.73 -1.55 -11.00
C TYR A 43 -16.15 -2.16 -9.66
N ASP A 44 -15.23 -2.81 -8.95
CA ASP A 44 -15.51 -3.37 -7.63
C ASP A 44 -15.87 -2.29 -6.62
N GLN A 45 -15.17 -1.15 -6.63
CA GLN A 45 -15.48 -0.06 -5.72
C GLN A 45 -16.88 0.54 -5.94
N LEU A 46 -17.39 0.50 -7.17
CA LEU A 46 -18.72 1.01 -7.51
C LEU A 46 -19.85 -0.02 -7.31
N ASN A 47 -19.55 -1.32 -7.37
CA ASN A 47 -20.54 -2.39 -7.33
C ASN A 47 -20.50 -3.25 -6.05
N ASP A 48 -19.40 -3.23 -5.31
CA ASP A 48 -19.24 -3.94 -4.04
C ASP A 48 -19.77 -3.07 -2.89
N ILE A 49 -21.09 -3.14 -2.67
CA ILE A 49 -21.76 -2.54 -1.51
C ILE A 49 -21.67 -3.49 -0.27
N SER A 50 -20.90 -4.59 -0.35
CA SER A 50 -20.77 -5.53 0.76
C SER A 50 -19.82 -4.98 1.84
N ALA A 51 -20.11 -5.30 3.10
CA ALA A 51 -19.31 -4.85 4.25
C ALA A 51 -17.87 -5.41 4.28
N GLU A 52 -17.52 -6.35 3.38
CA GLU A 52 -16.25 -7.06 3.44
C GLU A 52 -15.17 -6.49 2.51
N ALA A 53 -15.52 -5.67 1.50
CA ALA A 53 -14.60 -4.98 0.56
C ALA A 53 -13.40 -5.83 0.10
N SER A 54 -13.57 -7.16 0.06
CA SER A 54 -12.44 -8.10 0.00
C SER A 54 -11.84 -8.15 -1.40
N ASN A 55 -12.68 -7.91 -2.42
CA ASN A 55 -12.28 -7.87 -3.82
C ASN A 55 -11.45 -6.62 -4.12
N TRP A 56 -11.87 -5.45 -3.64
CA TRP A 56 -11.10 -4.21 -3.75
C TRP A 56 -9.69 -4.35 -3.14
N LYS A 57 -9.57 -4.94 -1.95
CA LYS A 57 -8.26 -5.16 -1.31
C LYS A 57 -7.33 -6.01 -2.18
N GLY A 58 -7.85 -7.08 -2.79
CA GLY A 58 -7.10 -7.95 -3.69
C GLY A 58 -6.57 -7.19 -4.91
N HIS A 59 -7.42 -6.40 -5.57
CA HIS A 59 -7.01 -5.60 -6.72
C HIS A 59 -6.01 -4.51 -6.36
N VAL A 60 -6.23 -3.81 -5.23
CA VAL A 60 -5.26 -2.81 -4.76
C VAL A 60 -3.92 -3.46 -4.49
N GLN A 61 -3.87 -4.62 -3.83
CA GLN A 61 -2.60 -5.29 -3.58
C GLN A 61 -1.91 -5.72 -4.89
N GLY A 62 -2.66 -6.26 -5.86
CA GLY A 62 -2.14 -6.58 -7.19
C GLY A 62 -1.58 -5.35 -7.90
N LEU A 63 -2.32 -4.23 -7.86
CA LEU A 63 -1.93 -2.95 -8.45
C LEU A 63 -0.65 -2.40 -7.82
N LEU A 64 -0.55 -2.44 -6.49
CA LEU A 64 0.65 -2.00 -5.76
C LEU A 64 1.87 -2.85 -6.11
N THR A 65 1.68 -4.16 -6.29
CA THR A 65 2.73 -5.08 -6.71
C THR A 65 3.23 -4.75 -8.11
N LEU A 66 2.31 -4.52 -9.06
CA LEU A 66 2.64 -4.14 -10.44
C LEU A 66 3.37 -2.79 -10.50
N ILE A 67 2.92 -1.77 -9.74
CA ILE A 67 3.60 -0.48 -9.67
C ILE A 67 5.03 -0.65 -9.15
N HIS A 68 5.23 -1.48 -8.13
CA HIS A 68 6.53 -1.68 -7.51
C HIS A 68 7.56 -2.34 -8.42
N GLN A 69 7.12 -3.07 -9.46
CA GLN A 69 8.00 -3.66 -10.48
C GLN A 69 8.61 -2.60 -11.41
N HIS A 70 8.12 -1.36 -11.39
CA HIS A 70 8.62 -0.27 -12.21
C HIS A 70 9.49 0.70 -11.39
N PRO A 71 10.56 1.25 -11.99
CA PRO A 71 11.32 2.29 -11.32
C PRO A 71 10.46 3.55 -11.16
N PRO A 72 10.51 4.28 -10.02
CA PRO A 72 9.66 5.45 -9.75
C PRO A 72 9.67 6.52 -10.85
N LYS A 73 10.81 6.67 -11.55
CA LYS A 73 10.96 7.62 -12.67
C LYS A 73 10.09 7.30 -13.89
N ALA A 74 9.64 6.05 -14.05
CA ALA A 74 8.79 5.64 -15.17
C ALA A 74 7.45 6.40 -15.16
N PHE A 75 6.98 6.77 -13.97
CA PHE A 75 5.72 7.48 -13.73
C PHE A 75 5.81 9.01 -13.83
N SER A 76 6.87 9.55 -14.45
CA SER A 76 7.01 11.00 -14.65
C SER A 76 6.35 11.53 -15.93
N HIS A 77 5.98 10.66 -16.86
CA HIS A 77 5.31 11.01 -18.12
C HIS A 77 3.78 11.05 -17.93
N THR A 78 3.07 11.89 -18.68
CA THR A 78 1.64 12.21 -18.44
C THR A 78 0.73 11.00 -18.19
N GLY A 79 0.65 10.05 -19.12
CA GLY A 79 -0.24 8.89 -18.96
C GLY A 79 0.18 7.95 -17.82
N ALA A 80 1.48 7.76 -17.61
CA ALA A 80 1.99 6.95 -16.50
C ALA A 80 1.81 7.65 -15.15
N HIS A 81 1.87 8.98 -15.12
CA HIS A 81 1.69 9.76 -13.91
C HIS A 81 0.27 9.68 -13.37
N GLU A 82 -0.73 9.73 -14.25
CA GLU A 82 -2.14 9.57 -13.86
C GLU A 82 -2.42 8.18 -13.27
N ILE A 83 -1.88 7.13 -13.91
CA ILE A 83 -1.89 5.76 -13.35
C ILE A 83 -1.30 5.78 -11.94
N PHE A 84 -0.11 6.36 -11.80
CA PHE A 84 0.57 6.43 -10.52
C PHE A 84 -0.23 7.17 -9.44
N LEU A 85 -0.85 8.31 -9.74
CA LEU A 85 -1.63 9.07 -8.76
C LEU A 85 -2.82 8.25 -8.23
N GLU A 86 -3.54 7.55 -9.10
CA GLU A 86 -4.65 6.69 -8.68
C GLU A 86 -4.18 5.48 -7.87
N CYS A 87 -3.13 4.79 -8.35
CA CYS A 87 -2.55 3.65 -7.62
C CYS A 87 -2.05 4.09 -6.24
N ARG A 88 -1.41 5.26 -6.19
CA ARG A 88 -0.93 5.86 -4.96
C ARG A 88 -2.07 6.14 -4.01
N HIS A 89 -3.16 6.75 -4.47
CA HIS A 89 -4.34 7.00 -3.65
C HIS A 89 -4.85 5.70 -3.00
N ASN A 90 -5.05 4.64 -3.79
CA ASN A 90 -5.46 3.33 -3.28
C ASN A 90 -4.45 2.76 -2.27
N GLY A 91 -3.15 2.90 -2.54
CA GLY A 91 -2.10 2.47 -1.64
C GLY A 91 -2.04 3.23 -0.33
N VAL A 92 -2.21 4.56 -0.35
CA VAL A 92 -2.30 5.38 0.86
C VAL A 92 -3.50 4.95 1.70
N THR A 93 -4.67 4.81 1.08
CA THR A 93 -5.90 4.38 1.75
C THR A 93 -5.74 3.00 2.39
N SER A 94 -5.18 2.03 1.66
CA SER A 94 -4.90 0.69 2.19
C SER A 94 -3.89 0.72 3.34
N ALA A 95 -2.79 1.47 3.19
CA ALA A 95 -1.75 1.60 4.22
C ALA A 95 -2.29 2.20 5.52
N LEU A 96 -3.11 3.25 5.43
CA LEU A 96 -3.78 3.85 6.59
C LEU A 96 -4.78 2.89 7.24
N ALA A 97 -5.62 2.24 6.44
CA ALA A 97 -6.62 1.30 6.95
C ALA A 97 -5.98 0.12 7.71
N ASN A 98 -4.83 -0.35 7.24
CA ASN A 98 -4.07 -1.44 7.84
C ASN A 98 -3.05 -0.98 8.89
N ARG A 99 -2.86 0.34 9.08
CA ARG A 99 -1.82 0.92 9.96
C ARG A 99 -0.42 0.41 9.63
N GLN A 100 -0.11 0.26 8.35
CA GLN A 100 1.15 -0.27 7.85
C GLN A 100 1.90 0.76 7.01
N ALA A 101 3.23 0.71 7.05
CA ALA A 101 4.03 1.53 6.16
C ALA A 101 3.88 1.08 4.70
N THR A 102 4.09 2.00 3.77
CA THR A 102 4.08 1.73 2.33
C THR A 102 5.33 2.26 1.68
N TYR A 103 5.80 1.62 0.61
CA TYR A 103 6.96 2.09 -0.14
C TYR A 103 6.78 3.49 -0.74
N PHE A 104 5.53 3.99 -0.85
CA PHE A 104 5.25 5.36 -1.27
C PHE A 104 5.76 6.44 -0.30
N SER A 105 6.11 6.09 0.95
CA SER A 105 6.74 7.03 1.89
C SER A 105 8.23 7.24 1.61
N LYS A 106 8.85 6.39 0.79
CA LYS A 106 10.29 6.50 0.49
C LYS A 106 10.58 7.71 -0.40
N PRO A 107 11.72 8.41 -0.21
CA PRO A 107 12.03 9.64 -0.94
C PRO A 107 11.98 9.51 -2.46
N GLU A 108 12.40 8.37 -3.02
CA GLU A 108 12.35 8.12 -4.46
C GLU A 108 10.92 8.08 -5.01
N TRP A 109 9.97 7.55 -4.24
CA TRP A 109 8.56 7.49 -4.57
C TRP A 109 7.80 8.77 -4.26
N ILE A 110 8.42 9.73 -3.56
CA ILE A 110 7.90 11.08 -3.30
C ILE A 110 8.47 12.09 -4.31
N ILE A 111 9.68 11.87 -4.83
CA ILE A 111 10.37 12.88 -5.65
C ILE A 111 10.35 12.52 -7.13
N ARG A 112 10.67 11.27 -7.49
CA ARG A 112 10.95 10.90 -8.89
C ARG A 112 9.71 10.96 -9.80
N PRO A 113 8.51 10.54 -9.38
CA PRO A 113 7.31 10.67 -10.22
C PRO A 113 6.95 12.13 -10.55
N TRP A 114 7.42 13.11 -9.79
CA TRP A 114 7.16 14.55 -10.00
C TRP A 114 8.32 15.30 -10.67
N LYS A 115 9.30 14.61 -11.27
CA LYS A 115 10.49 15.26 -11.86
C LYS A 115 10.16 16.41 -12.82
N SER A 116 9.06 16.32 -13.55
CA SER A 116 8.60 17.29 -14.55
C SER A 116 7.32 18.03 -14.15
N ARG A 117 6.86 17.89 -12.89
CA ARG A 117 5.52 18.32 -12.44
C ARG A 117 5.59 18.93 -11.06
N HIS A 118 4.80 19.97 -10.83
CA HIS A 118 4.61 20.50 -9.49
C HIS A 118 3.53 19.70 -8.77
N LYS A 119 3.77 19.40 -7.49
CA LYS A 119 2.76 18.84 -6.61
C LYS A 119 1.68 19.87 -6.35
N ASN A 120 0.43 19.47 -6.46
CA ASN A 120 -0.67 20.23 -5.92
C ASN A 120 -0.83 19.93 -4.41
N VAL A 121 -1.81 20.57 -3.79
CA VAL A 121 -2.05 20.43 -2.36
C VAL A 121 -2.58 19.03 -1.97
N VAL A 122 -3.32 18.36 -2.86
CA VAL A 122 -3.78 16.96 -2.65
C VAL A 122 -2.62 15.98 -2.70
N ASP A 123 -1.66 16.20 -3.61
CA ASP A 123 -0.43 15.41 -3.70
C ASP A 123 0.41 15.55 -2.42
N THR A 124 0.50 16.78 -1.91
CA THR A 124 1.22 17.10 -0.67
C THR A 124 0.53 16.48 0.55
N ALA A 125 -0.81 16.54 0.62
CA ALA A 125 -1.57 15.85 1.64
C ALA A 125 -1.34 14.34 1.59
N SER A 126 -1.32 13.74 0.40
CA SER A 126 -0.98 12.31 0.22
C SER A 126 0.42 11.98 0.70
N ASP A 127 1.42 12.85 0.48
CA ASP A 127 2.77 12.67 1.04
C ASP A 127 2.78 12.60 2.57
N ILE A 128 1.91 13.37 3.23
CA ILE A 128 1.80 13.38 4.70
C ILE A 128 1.08 12.12 5.17
N LEU A 129 0.00 11.72 4.51
CA LEU A 129 -0.77 10.53 4.85
C LEU A 129 0.07 9.23 4.76
N VAL A 130 0.95 9.11 3.78
CA VAL A 130 1.87 7.94 3.72
C VAL A 130 2.93 7.94 4.82
N LYS A 131 3.30 9.11 5.36
CA LYS A 131 4.17 9.17 6.55
C LYS A 131 3.40 8.74 7.79
N ILE A 132 2.17 9.23 7.94
CA ILE A 132 1.28 8.87 9.05
C ILE A 132 1.07 7.36 9.10
N SER A 133 0.90 6.67 7.96
CA SER A 133 0.74 5.20 7.98
C SER A 133 1.97 4.49 8.55
N GLY A 134 3.19 4.99 8.30
CA GLY A 134 4.42 4.49 8.91
C GLY A 134 4.53 4.81 10.40
N ASP A 135 4.13 6.02 10.81
CA ASP A 135 4.03 6.39 12.23
C ASP A 135 3.09 5.42 12.98
N LEU A 136 1.95 5.08 12.40
CA LEU A 136 1.00 4.15 13.01
C LEU A 136 1.58 2.75 13.19
N GLU A 137 2.36 2.26 12.21
CA GLU A 137 3.06 0.98 12.27
C GLU A 137 4.12 0.96 13.40
N GLU A 138 4.89 2.04 13.55
CA GLU A 138 5.87 2.18 14.65
C GLU A 138 5.17 2.26 16.01
N TRP A 139 4.00 2.90 16.08
CA TRP A 139 3.25 3.10 17.32
C TRP A 139 2.64 1.82 17.89
N ASP A 140 2.13 0.93 17.04
CA ASP A 140 1.41 -0.28 17.45
C ASP A 140 2.19 -1.14 18.48
N PRO A 141 3.47 -1.48 18.28
CA PRO A 141 4.25 -2.20 19.29
C PRO A 141 4.63 -1.34 20.52
N ILE A 142 4.73 -0.02 20.40
CA ILE A 142 5.02 0.87 21.54
C ILE A 142 3.83 0.92 22.49
N SER A 143 2.62 1.00 21.93
CA SER A 143 1.37 1.18 22.68
C SER A 143 0.96 -0.03 23.54
N THR A 144 1.50 -1.21 23.22
CA THR A 144 1.17 -2.48 23.88
C THR A 144 2.19 -2.90 24.94
N ARG A 145 3.32 -2.19 25.05
CA ARG A 145 4.40 -2.50 25.99
C ARG A 145 4.18 -1.81 27.34
N THR A 146 4.66 -2.45 28.40
CA THR A 146 4.75 -1.85 29.74
C THR A 146 5.73 -0.66 29.71
N SER A 147 5.42 0.39 30.48
CA SER A 147 6.19 1.63 30.53
C SER A 147 7.62 1.41 31.06
N THR A 148 8.59 1.25 30.15
CA THR A 148 10.03 1.26 30.44
C THR A 148 10.66 2.59 30.01
N GLU A 149 11.86 2.92 30.49
CA GLU A 149 12.58 4.13 30.06
C GLU A 149 12.82 4.17 28.54
N GLU A 150 13.09 3.02 27.93
CA GLU A 150 13.24 2.89 26.49
C GLU A 150 11.93 3.21 25.75
N VAL A 151 10.80 2.69 26.23
CA VAL A 151 9.46 2.98 25.69
C VAL A 151 9.15 4.48 25.84
N LEU A 152 9.43 5.08 27.00
CA LEU A 152 9.24 6.52 27.21
C LEU A 152 10.09 7.38 26.27
N ARG A 153 11.32 6.96 25.97
CA ARG A 153 12.17 7.63 24.97
C ARG A 153 11.56 7.54 23.57
N LYS A 154 11.08 6.35 23.17
CA LYS A 154 10.40 6.14 21.88
C LYS A 154 9.12 6.98 21.78
N VAL A 155 8.30 7.04 22.83
CA VAL A 155 7.10 7.89 22.91
C VAL A 155 7.44 9.38 22.72
N LYS A 156 8.54 9.87 23.29
CA LYS A 156 8.98 11.27 23.09
C LYS A 156 9.34 11.56 21.63
N VAL A 157 10.08 10.66 20.97
CA VAL A 157 10.44 10.79 19.55
C VAL A 157 9.19 10.75 18.68
N PHE A 158 8.32 9.77 18.94
CA PHE A 158 7.05 9.61 18.24
C PHE A 158 6.15 10.84 18.34
N ARG A 159 6.01 11.42 19.55
CA ARG A 159 5.25 12.65 19.76
C ARG A 159 5.77 13.80 18.89
N HIS A 160 7.08 13.89 18.68
CA HIS A 160 7.67 14.91 17.82
C HIS A 160 7.35 14.68 16.33
N GLN A 161 7.37 13.42 15.88
CA GLN A 161 6.96 13.04 14.52
C GLN A 161 5.49 13.38 14.27
N CYS A 162 4.59 13.00 15.19
CA CYS A 162 3.17 13.34 15.08
C CYS A 162 2.94 14.86 15.06
N ALA A 163 3.63 15.62 15.90
CA ALA A 163 3.52 17.07 15.91
C ALA A 163 3.97 17.71 14.59
N ARG A 164 5.01 17.16 13.95
CA ARG A 164 5.46 17.59 12.63
C ARG A 164 4.42 17.27 11.55
N ASN A 165 3.90 16.05 11.53
CA ASN A 165 2.91 15.63 10.54
C ASN A 165 1.59 16.41 10.70
N ASP A 166 1.13 16.67 11.93
CA ASP A 166 -0.02 17.54 12.22
C ASP A 166 0.19 18.97 11.69
N HIS A 167 1.39 19.55 11.92
CA HIS A 167 1.71 20.87 11.39
C HIS A 167 1.71 20.92 9.85
N GLU A 168 2.32 19.92 9.19
CA GLU A 168 2.32 19.80 7.73
C GLU A 168 0.88 19.61 7.18
N LEU A 169 0.04 18.85 7.87
CA LEU A 169 -1.36 18.62 7.48
C LEU A 169 -2.19 19.89 7.59
N ARG A 170 -2.14 20.58 8.73
CA ARG A 170 -2.84 21.87 8.93
C ARG A 170 -2.41 22.92 7.92
N ARG A 171 -1.13 22.91 7.52
CA ARG A 171 -0.64 23.79 6.45
C ARG A 171 -1.33 23.45 5.13
N SER A 172 -1.41 22.17 4.78
CA SER A 172 -2.06 21.71 3.55
C SER A 172 -3.56 22.01 3.54
N GLU A 173 -4.25 21.87 4.67
CA GLU A 173 -5.67 22.25 4.83
C GLU A 173 -5.91 23.73 4.54
N ARG A 174 -5.08 24.62 5.10
CA ARG A 174 -5.18 26.07 4.83
C ARG A 174 -4.95 26.41 3.35
N GLU A 175 -4.02 25.73 2.70
CA GLU A 175 -3.79 25.92 1.26
C GLU A 175 -4.97 25.40 0.42
N LEU A 176 -5.56 24.26 0.80
CA LEU A 176 -6.79 23.73 0.20
C LEU A 176 -7.95 24.72 0.31
N GLU A 177 -8.13 25.35 1.47
CA GLU A 177 -9.16 26.37 1.68
C GLU A 177 -8.96 27.59 0.78
N LYS A 178 -7.72 28.06 0.61
CA LYS A 178 -7.39 29.15 -0.31
C LYS A 178 -7.72 28.80 -1.75
N VAL A 179 -7.31 27.61 -2.21
CA VAL A 179 -7.62 27.12 -3.56
C VAL A 179 -9.13 27.00 -3.76
N ARG A 180 -9.87 26.47 -2.77
CA ARG A 180 -11.33 26.39 -2.82
C ARG A 180 -11.98 27.77 -2.86
N ALA A 181 -11.48 28.73 -2.11
CA ALA A 181 -12.01 30.11 -2.14
C ALA A 181 -11.76 30.79 -3.50
N GLN A 182 -10.58 30.61 -4.07
CA GLN A 182 -10.24 31.08 -5.42
C GLN A 182 -11.11 30.41 -6.49
N ASN A 183 -11.31 29.09 -6.39
CA ASN A 183 -12.14 28.34 -7.32
C ASN A 183 -13.62 28.70 -7.19
N LYS A 184 -14.17 28.95 -5.98
CA LYS A 184 -15.54 29.46 -5.84
C LYS A 184 -15.74 30.82 -6.53
N SER A 185 -14.71 31.67 -6.53
CA SER A 185 -14.72 32.92 -7.29
C SER A 185 -14.68 32.69 -8.81
N HIS A 186 -14.15 31.55 -9.27
CA HIS A 186 -14.05 31.16 -10.67
C HIS A 186 -15.25 30.31 -11.15
N ASP A 187 -15.85 29.51 -10.27
CA ASP A 187 -17.05 28.68 -10.52
C ASP A 187 -18.32 29.54 -10.56
N ALA A 188 -18.32 30.73 -9.94
CA ALA A 188 -19.29 31.78 -10.25
C ALA A 188 -19.25 32.19 -11.74
N ALA A 189 -18.17 31.87 -12.47
CA ALA A 189 -18.02 32.08 -13.90
C ALA A 189 -18.06 30.78 -14.75
N THR A 190 -17.95 29.56 -14.18
CA THR A 190 -17.93 28.32 -15.00
C THR A 190 -18.44 27.09 -14.24
N ASN A 191 -19.68 26.67 -14.52
CA ASN A 191 -20.37 25.56 -13.86
C ASN A 191 -20.21 24.25 -14.68
N TYR A 192 -19.18 23.42 -14.41
CA TYR A 192 -19.02 22.13 -15.12
C TYR A 192 -18.45 20.94 -14.31
N PHE A 193 -18.08 21.09 -13.03
CA PHE A 193 -17.39 20.01 -12.26
C PHE A 193 -18.15 19.49 -11.02
N GLN A 194 -19.47 19.58 -10.99
CA GLN A 194 -20.27 19.10 -9.84
C GLN A 194 -20.58 17.58 -9.85
N GLU A 195 -20.36 16.86 -10.96
CA GLU A 195 -20.81 15.46 -11.06
C GLU A 195 -19.93 14.42 -10.33
N LEU A 196 -18.66 14.72 -10.03
CA LEU A 196 -17.78 13.76 -9.34
C LEU A 196 -17.91 13.74 -7.81
N ASN A 197 -18.45 14.79 -7.20
CA ASN A 197 -18.67 14.86 -5.73
C ASN A 197 -19.93 14.12 -5.27
N ALA A 198 -20.83 13.75 -6.19
CA ALA A 198 -22.08 13.05 -5.85
C ALA A 198 -21.85 11.59 -5.42
N VAL A 199 -20.74 10.97 -5.83
CA VAL A 199 -20.46 9.55 -5.53
C VAL A 199 -19.93 9.35 -4.10
N THR A 200 -19.25 10.34 -3.53
CA THR A 200 -18.73 10.28 -2.14
C THR A 200 -19.76 10.56 -1.05
N SER A 201 -20.94 11.08 -1.40
CA SER A 201 -21.97 11.44 -0.41
C SER A 201 -22.86 10.28 0.06
N LEU A 202 -22.59 9.04 -0.39
CA LEU A 202 -23.36 7.84 -0.04
C LEU A 202 -22.76 6.97 1.08
N HIS A 203 -21.63 7.38 1.69
CA HIS A 203 -20.91 6.57 2.69
C HIS A 203 -21.26 6.83 4.16
N ASP A 204 -22.32 7.59 4.46
CA ASP A 204 -22.78 7.84 5.83
C ASP A 204 -23.96 6.93 6.25
N VAL A 205 -23.75 5.61 6.32
CA VAL A 205 -24.67 4.71 7.05
C VAL A 205 -23.94 3.50 7.67
N HIS A 206 -23.72 3.59 9.00
CA HIS A 206 -23.67 2.51 10.01
C HIS A 206 -22.50 1.51 10.08
N GLY A 207 -21.93 1.41 11.30
CA GLY A 207 -21.70 0.09 11.92
C GLY A 207 -20.41 -0.11 12.73
N SER A 208 -20.45 0.24 14.03
CA SER A 208 -19.53 -0.31 15.05
C SER A 208 -19.56 -1.84 15.10
N ALA A 209 -18.41 -2.54 15.03
CA ALA A 209 -18.17 -3.78 15.78
C ALA A 209 -16.72 -4.33 15.69
N LYS A 210 -16.08 -4.40 16.87
CA LYS A 210 -15.37 -5.54 17.47
C LYS A 210 -14.18 -6.20 16.74
N ARG A 211 -13.00 -5.97 17.34
CA ARG A 211 -11.78 -6.80 17.24
C ARG A 211 -12.10 -8.30 17.29
N ARG A 212 -11.50 -9.08 16.40
CA ARG A 212 -11.09 -10.46 16.69
C ARG A 212 -9.81 -10.82 15.93
N SER A 213 -8.86 -11.32 16.72
CA SER A 213 -7.61 -11.98 16.36
C SER A 213 -7.89 -13.35 15.74
N CYS A 214 -7.14 -13.72 14.69
CA CYS A 214 -6.74 -15.09 14.38
C CYS A 214 -5.39 -15.05 13.62
N PHE A 215 -4.35 -15.59 14.24
CA PHE A 215 -3.05 -15.92 13.65
C PHE A 215 -2.84 -17.45 13.79
N GLY A 216 -2.15 -18.05 12.82
CA GLY A 216 -1.70 -19.46 12.78
C GLY A 216 -1.73 -19.95 11.33
N GLU A 217 -0.78 -20.69 10.75
CA GLU A 217 0.43 -21.36 11.22
C GLU A 217 1.31 -21.67 9.97
N ALA A 218 2.57 -22.06 10.16
CA ALA A 218 3.64 -22.05 9.16
C ALA A 218 3.68 -23.22 8.17
N ALA A 219 4.21 -22.99 6.95
CA ALA A 219 4.83 -24.01 6.10
C ALA A 219 5.85 -23.39 5.12
N THR A 220 6.77 -24.22 4.64
CA THR A 220 8.13 -23.94 4.16
C THR A 220 8.31 -24.00 2.62
N HIS A 221 9.17 -23.12 2.11
CA HIS A 221 10.04 -23.11 0.90
C HIS A 221 9.57 -23.51 -0.53
N GLU A 222 9.84 -22.54 -1.45
CA GLU A 222 10.25 -22.61 -2.87
C GLU A 222 9.18 -22.66 -4.01
N GLU A 223 9.43 -21.83 -5.05
CA GLU A 223 8.65 -21.51 -6.27
C GLU A 223 7.53 -20.45 -6.18
N ILE A 224 7.79 -19.23 -6.70
CA ILE A 224 6.78 -18.17 -6.89
C ILE A 224 6.06 -18.43 -8.23
N GLY A 225 5.03 -19.27 -8.20
CA GLY A 225 3.97 -19.30 -9.20
C GLY A 225 2.82 -18.37 -8.79
N VAL A 226 2.52 -17.34 -9.58
CA VAL A 226 1.34 -16.48 -9.36
C VAL A 226 0.14 -17.18 -10.00
N THR A 227 -0.78 -17.71 -9.19
CA THR A 227 -2.01 -18.33 -9.71
C THR A 227 -3.23 -17.43 -9.41
N TRP A 228 -3.89 -16.99 -10.48
CA TRP A 228 -5.23 -16.42 -10.43
C TRP A 228 -6.23 -17.56 -10.57
N ALA A 229 -6.74 -18.07 -9.45
CA ALA A 229 -7.88 -18.97 -9.46
C ALA A 229 -9.03 -18.29 -8.73
N THR A 230 -10.20 -18.21 -9.39
CA THR A 230 -11.51 -17.81 -8.84
C THR A 230 -11.75 -16.33 -8.48
N GLY A 231 -11.01 -15.39 -9.10
CA GLY A 231 -11.30 -13.95 -8.93
C GLY A 231 -10.82 -13.37 -7.60
N LYS A 232 -9.98 -14.10 -6.86
CA LYS A 232 -9.26 -13.61 -5.68
C LYS A 232 -7.76 -13.66 -5.94
N TRP A 233 -7.08 -12.57 -5.58
CA TRP A 233 -5.62 -12.51 -5.63
C TRP A 233 -5.05 -13.19 -4.38
N TYR A 234 -4.37 -14.32 -4.56
CA TYR A 234 -3.56 -14.96 -3.51
C TYR A 234 -2.10 -14.56 -3.75
N GLY A 235 -1.74 -13.33 -3.40
CA GLY A 235 -0.35 -12.91 -3.43
C GLY A 235 0.46 -13.47 -2.25
N PRO A 236 1.79 -13.53 -2.36
CA PRO A 236 2.64 -13.82 -1.22
C PRO A 236 2.53 -12.69 -0.18
N ALA A 237 2.32 -13.06 1.09
CA ALA A 237 2.31 -12.11 2.19
C ALA A 237 3.71 -11.49 2.39
N PRO A 238 3.83 -10.17 2.65
CA PRO A 238 5.11 -9.54 2.94
C PRO A 238 5.61 -9.97 4.32
N ARG A 239 6.88 -10.36 4.44
CA ARG A 239 7.55 -10.49 5.74
C ARG A 239 8.54 -9.34 5.93
N CYS A 240 8.40 -8.67 7.07
CA CYS A 240 9.31 -7.66 7.59
C CYS A 240 10.49 -8.37 8.27
N GLU A 241 11.71 -8.10 7.82
CA GLU A 241 12.94 -8.53 8.50
C GLU A 241 13.19 -7.63 9.72
N SER A 242 13.19 -8.20 10.92
CA SER A 242 13.81 -7.59 12.09
C SER A 242 14.99 -8.47 12.50
N ASP A 243 16.20 -7.96 12.24
CA ASP A 243 17.43 -8.48 12.82
C ASP A 243 17.41 -8.26 14.34
N ASP A 244 17.40 -9.36 15.10
CA ASP A 244 17.94 -9.43 16.46
C ASP A 244 18.34 -10.88 16.72
N GLN A 245 19.58 -11.24 16.36
CA GLN A 245 20.30 -12.33 17.01
C GLN A 245 21.48 -11.71 17.77
N ASN A 246 21.26 -11.40 19.04
CA ASN A 246 22.34 -11.12 19.97
C ASN A 246 22.41 -12.21 21.04
N LEU A 247 23.62 -12.75 21.16
CA LEU A 247 24.30 -13.17 22.39
C LEU A 247 23.45 -13.89 23.45
N PHE A 248 23.79 -15.17 23.67
CA PHE A 248 24.07 -15.62 25.03
C PHE A 248 25.28 -16.56 25.07
N LEU A 249 26.26 -16.16 25.88
CA LEU A 249 27.46 -16.89 26.27
C LEU A 249 27.12 -17.94 27.35
N SER A 250 27.82 -19.07 27.36
CA SER A 250 28.30 -19.68 28.60
C SER A 250 29.54 -20.58 28.39
N VAL A 251 30.70 -19.94 28.62
CA VAL A 251 31.85 -20.32 29.46
C VAL A 251 32.23 -21.80 29.70
N GLY A 252 33.52 -22.08 29.42
CA GLY A 252 34.44 -22.99 30.14
C GLY A 252 34.57 -24.40 29.55
N GLY A 253 35.72 -25.00 29.26
CA GLY A 253 37.14 -24.75 29.50
C GLY A 253 37.88 -26.11 29.45
N VAL A 254 39.20 -26.07 29.30
CA VAL A 254 40.19 -27.14 29.58
C VAL A 254 40.66 -28.06 28.42
N ASP A 255 41.93 -27.83 28.06
CA ASP A 255 43.03 -28.71 27.64
C ASP A 255 42.80 -30.15 27.15
N GLY A 256 43.56 -30.53 26.10
CA GLY A 256 43.80 -31.94 25.77
C GLY A 256 44.68 -32.21 24.55
N LYS A 257 46.01 -32.13 24.71
CA LYS A 257 47.01 -32.69 23.78
C LYS A 257 46.81 -34.21 23.57
N ARG A 258 46.95 -34.70 22.32
CA ARG A 258 47.87 -35.78 21.86
C ARG A 258 47.31 -36.64 20.70
N ASN A 259 48.02 -36.57 19.56
CA ASN A 259 48.87 -37.62 18.99
C ASN A 259 48.26 -38.99 18.58
N LYS A 260 48.30 -39.28 17.27
CA LYS A 260 48.95 -40.44 16.58
C LYS A 260 48.20 -40.72 15.25
N ARG A 261 48.81 -40.57 14.08
CA ARG A 261 49.78 -41.45 13.37
C ARG A 261 49.12 -42.59 12.58
N VAL A 262 49.52 -42.62 11.29
CA VAL A 262 49.80 -43.76 10.41
C VAL A 262 48.65 -44.28 9.52
N GLY A 263 48.95 -44.30 8.21
CA GLY A 263 48.22 -45.02 7.18
C GLY A 263 48.73 -44.64 5.80
N ALA A 264 49.90 -45.17 5.40
CA ALA A 264 50.48 -45.05 4.07
C ALA A 264 49.94 -46.14 3.12
N GLN A 265 50.31 -46.02 1.84
CA GLN A 265 50.17 -46.97 0.71
C GLN A 265 48.80 -46.93 0.02
N ARG A 266 48.70 -46.78 -1.30
CA ARG A 266 49.66 -46.78 -2.42
C ARG A 266 49.04 -46.00 -3.57
#